data_AF-A0A651HN62-F1
#
_entry.id   AF-A0A651HN62-F1
#
_cell.length_a   1.000
_cell.length_b   1.000
_cell.length_c   1.000
_cell.angle_alpha   90.00
_cell.angle_beta   90.00
_cell.angle_gamma   90.00
#
_symmetry.space_group_name_H-M   'P 1'
#
loop_
_entity.id
_entity.type
_entity.pdbx_description
1 polymer ?
#
loop_
_entity_poly.entity_id
_entity_poly.type
_entity_poly.pdbx_seq_one_letter_code
_entity_poly.pdbx_strand_id
1 'polypeptide(L)' 'AGEERAEDDGVLLSVVLDAKASTSFLLVLDAATLEEEARATVPHALPMGFHGQFYGS' A
#
# COMPACT_ATOMS: atom_id res chain seq x y z
N ALA A 1 -21.55 20.05 -14.32
CA ALA A 1 -20.25 19.42 -14.64
C ALA A 1 -20.05 18.35 -13.59
N GLY A 2 -19.78 17.09 -13.98
CA GLY A 2 -19.45 16.05 -13.00
C GLY A 2 -18.13 16.41 -12.32
N GLU A 3 -17.99 16.08 -11.04
CA GLU A 3 -16.73 16.28 -10.32
C GLU A 3 -15.62 15.45 -10.98
N GLU A 4 -14.63 16.12 -11.54
CA GLU A 4 -13.39 15.47 -11.96
C GLU A 4 -12.56 15.20 -10.71
N ARG A 5 -12.26 13.92 -10.47
CA ARG A 5 -11.36 13.52 -9.40
C ARG A 5 -9.95 13.99 -9.71
N ALA A 6 -9.22 14.46 -8.69
CA ALA A 6 -7.79 14.69 -8.85
C ALA A 6 -7.09 13.37 -9.22
N GLU A 7 -6.02 13.44 -10.01
CA GLU A 7 -5.27 12.26 -10.48
C GLU A 7 -4.78 11.38 -9.31
N ASP A 8 -4.47 12.01 -8.18
CA ASP A 8 -3.97 11.44 -6.94
C ASP A 8 -5.05 11.23 -5.85
N ASP A 9 -6.34 11.37 -6.19
CA ASP A 9 -7.43 11.03 -5.25
C ASP A 9 -7.59 9.50 -5.14
N GLY A 10 -6.72 8.91 -4.32
CA GLY A 10 -6.63 7.48 -4.05
C GLY A 10 -5.54 7.15 -3.02
N VAL A 11 -5.14 5.88 -2.99
CA VAL A 11 -4.12 5.37 -2.06
C VAL A 11 -3.03 4.59 -2.79
N LEU A 12 -1.82 4.59 -2.21
CA LEU A 12 -0.74 3.71 -2.61
C LEU A 12 -0.70 2.49 -1.71
N LEU A 13 -0.53 1.32 -2.32
CA LEU A 13 -0.36 0.04 -1.62
C LEU A 13 1.07 -0.45 -1.82
N SER A 14 1.77 -0.72 -0.72
CA SER A 14 3.15 -1.23 -0.76
C SER A 14 3.36 -2.38 0.22
N VAL A 15 4.03 -3.43 -0.23
CA VAL A 15 4.47 -4.53 0.65
C VAL A 15 5.85 -4.17 1.21
N VAL A 16 5.95 -4.10 2.53
CA VAL A 16 7.18 -3.74 3.23
C VAL A 16 7.68 -4.93 4.03
N LEU A 17 8.99 -5.19 3.95
CA LEU A 17 9.69 -6.11 4.85
C LEU A 17 10.21 -5.35 6.06
N ASP A 18 9.74 -5.68 7.25
CA ASP A 18 10.39 -5.31 8.51
C ASP A 18 11.45 -6.36 8.84
N ALA A 19 12.70 -6.06 8.46
CA ALA A 19 13.84 -6.94 8.70
C ALA A 19 14.14 -7.16 10.19
N LYS A 20 13.77 -6.21 11.08
CA LYS A 20 13.98 -6.36 12.52
C LYS A 20 12.98 -7.35 13.11
N ALA A 21 11.73 -7.25 12.68
CA ALA A 21 10.66 -8.15 13.13
C ALA A 21 10.60 -9.48 12.36
N SER A 22 11.36 -9.63 11.27
CA SER A 22 11.28 -10.77 10.34
C SER A 22 9.86 -11.03 9.82
N THR A 23 9.10 -9.95 9.63
CA THR A 23 7.71 -9.99 9.15
C THR A 23 7.50 -8.97 8.03
N SER A 24 6.40 -9.12 7.30
CA SER A 24 5.98 -8.14 6.30
C SER A 24 4.64 -7.50 6.67
N PHE A 25 4.33 -6.38 6.05
CA PHE A 25 3.02 -5.75 6.14
C PHE A 25 2.65 -5.09 4.82
N LEU A 26 1.34 -4.99 4.57
CA LEU A 26 0.80 -4.10 3.55
C LEU A 26 0.65 -2.71 4.16
N LEU A 27 1.29 -1.72 3.55
CA LEU A 27 1.22 -0.31 3.89
C LEU A 27 0.21 0.38 2.98
N VAL A 28 -0.63 1.22 3.56
CA VAL A 28 -1.56 2.10 2.84
C VAL A 28 -1.13 3.54 3.09
N LEU A 29 -0.86 4.26 2.02
CA LEU A 29 -0.52 5.68 2.06
C LEU A 29 -1.57 6.48 1.30
N ASP A 30 -1.91 7.66 1.82
CA ASP A 30 -2.60 8.68 1.04
C ASP A 30 -1.72 9.06 -0.17
N ALA A 31 -2.28 9.05 -1.38
CA ALA A 31 -1.48 9.22 -2.58
C ALA A 31 -0.99 10.66 -2.80
N ALA A 32 -1.70 11.66 -2.26
CA ALA A 32 -1.35 13.07 -2.41
C ALA A 32 -0.23 13.51 -1.43
N THR A 33 -0.20 12.93 -0.23
CA THR A 33 0.67 13.37 0.88
C THR A 33 1.74 12.35 1.26
N LEU A 34 1.57 11.08 0.87
CA LEU A 34 2.38 9.94 1.32
C LEU A 34 2.32 9.70 2.84
N GLU A 35 1.34 10.26 3.54
CA GLU A 35 1.10 9.97 4.95
C GLU A 35 0.52 8.56 5.11
N GLU A 36 0.95 7.84 6.16
CA GLU A 36 0.43 6.50 6.46
C GLU A 36 -1.00 6.58 6.99
N GLU A 37 -1.93 5.99 6.25
CA GLU A 37 -3.34 5.89 6.67
C GLU A 37 -3.63 4.58 7.41
N ALA A 38 -3.00 3.48 6.98
CA ALA A 38 -3.24 2.16 7.56
C ALA A 38 -2.11 1.16 7.29
N ARG A 39 -2.16 0.08 8.06
CA ARG A 39 -1.22 -1.05 7.97
C ARG A 39 -1.90 -2.37 8.28
N ALA A 40 -1.61 -3.39 7.48
CA ALA A 40 -2.02 -4.77 7.72
C ALA A 40 -0.80 -5.70 7.80
N THR A 41 -0.52 -6.20 9.01
CA THR A 41 0.66 -7.05 9.28
C THR A 41 0.39 -8.52 8.93
N VAL A 42 1.37 -9.19 8.34
CA VAL A 42 1.39 -10.66 8.19
C VAL A 42 2.44 -11.29 9.12
N PRO A 43 2.20 -12.50 9.66
CA PRO A 43 3.06 -13.08 10.71
C PRO A 43 4.37 -13.68 10.18
N HIS A 44 4.75 -13.41 8.93
CA HIS A 44 5.93 -13.93 8.26
C HIS A 44 6.48 -12.94 7.22
N ALA A 45 7.76 -13.07 6.87
CA ALA A 45 8.36 -12.32 5.77
C ALA A 45 7.82 -12.82 4.42
N LEU A 46 7.40 -11.88 3.57
CA LEU A 46 7.03 -12.17 2.19
C LEU A 46 8.26 -12.10 1.28
N PRO A 47 8.40 -13.01 0.30
CA PRO A 47 9.44 -12.90 -0.73
C PRO A 47 9.31 -11.60 -1.53
N MET A 48 10.43 -11.05 -1.99
CA MET A 48 10.40 -9.89 -2.89
C MET A 48 9.81 -10.29 -4.24
N GLY A 49 8.69 -9.67 -4.60
CA GLY A 49 8.06 -9.80 -5.92
C GLY A 49 8.52 -8.73 -6.89
N PHE A 50 7.99 -8.77 -8.12
CA PHE A 50 8.21 -7.75 -9.13
C PHE A 50 7.02 -6.79 -9.22
N HIS A 51 6.02 -7.15 -10.02
CA HIS A 51 4.87 -6.30 -10.29
C HIS A 51 3.65 -6.73 -9.48
N GLY A 52 2.79 -5.76 -9.14
CA GLY A 52 1.48 -5.97 -8.55
C GLY A 52 0.36 -5.48 -9.46
N GLN A 53 -0.86 -5.94 -9.19
CA GLN A 53 -2.10 -5.43 -9.76
C GLN A 53 -3.15 -5.34 -8.65
N PHE A 54 -3.92 -4.27 -8.65
CA PHE A 54 -5.10 -4.13 -7.79
C PHE A 54 -6.35 -4.48 -8.60
N TYR A 55 -7.21 -5.32 -8.04
CA TYR A 55 -8.49 -5.66 -8.62
C TYR A 55 -9.58 -5.06 -7.74
N GLY A 56 -10.35 -4.12 -8.30
CA GLY A 56 -11.57 -3.63 -7.67
C GLY A 56 -12.64 -4.72 -7.61
N SER A 57 -13.56 -4.59 -6.65
CA SER A 57 -14.76 -5.43 -6.52
C SER A 57 -15.84 -5.06 -7.52
#